data_AF-X1SE00-F1
#
_entry.id   AF-X1SE00-F1
#
_cell.length_a   1.000
_cell.length_b   1.000
_cell.length_c   1.000
_cell.angle_alpha   90.00
_cell.angle_beta   90.00
_cell.angle_gamma   90.00
#
_symmetry.space_group_name_H-M   'P 1'
#
loop_
_entity.id
_entity.type
_entity.pdbx_description
1 polymer ?
#
loop_
_entity_poly.entity_id
_entity_poly.type
_entity_poly.pdbx_seq_one_letter_code
_entity_poly.pdbx_strand_id
1 'polypeptide(L)' 'QDILHILGREAVQQYLVDEVQKVYRSQGVSINDKHIEIIAHQMLAKVRIDSSGDTELLSGELIDRFHYEDINAKV' A
#
# COMPACT_ATOMS: atom_id res chain seq x y z
N GLN A 1 -1.33 9.19 -6.32
CA GLN A 1 -0.66 8.07 -7.01
C GLN A 1 0.75 8.45 -7.48
N ASP A 2 1.00 9.72 -7.76
CA ASP A 2 2.29 10.19 -8.30
C ASP A 2 3.48 9.95 -7.38
N ILE A 3 3.32 10.15 -6.06
CA ILE A 3 4.39 9.88 -5.07
C ILE A 3 4.80 8.39 -5.08
N LEU A 4 3.84 7.47 -5.18
CA LEU A 4 4.12 6.03 -5.26
C LEU A 4 4.86 5.65 -6.53
N HIS A 5 4.47 6.27 -7.64
CA HIS A 5 5.08 6.02 -8.95
C HIS A 5 6.50 6.59 -9.07
N ILE A 6 6.81 7.67 -8.34
CA ILE A 6 8.07 8.41 -8.45
C ILE A 6 9.08 8.03 -7.36
N LEU A 7 8.65 7.92 -6.10
CA LEU A 7 9.54 7.76 -4.94
C LEU A 7 9.51 6.34 -4.34
N GLY A 8 8.61 5.48 -4.83
CA GLY A 8 8.49 4.10 -4.37
C GLY A 8 7.74 3.96 -3.04
N ARG A 9 7.60 2.70 -2.60
CA ARG A 9 6.70 2.31 -1.50
C ARG A 9 7.14 2.86 -0.15
N GLU A 10 8.43 2.81 0.15
CA GLU A 10 8.99 3.24 1.44
C GLU A 10 8.77 4.74 1.66
N ALA A 11 9.01 5.55 0.63
CA ALA A 11 8.79 7.00 0.69
C ALA A 11 7.31 7.35 0.90
N VAL A 12 6.39 6.64 0.22
CA VAL A 12 4.95 6.84 0.42
C VAL A 12 4.53 6.43 1.83
N GLN A 13 5.05 5.33 2.34
CA GLN A 13 4.72 4.87 3.68
C GLN A 13 5.16 5.89 4.73
N GLN A 14 6.38 6.41 4.63
CA GLN A 14 6.86 7.47 5.53
C GLN A 14 6.02 8.74 5.40
N TYR A 15 5.72 9.17 4.18
CA TYR A 15 4.88 10.34 3.93
C TYR A 15 3.49 10.20 4.56
N LEU A 16 2.84 9.03 4.42
CA LEU A 16 1.54 8.77 5.02
C LEU A 16 1.60 8.82 6.54
N VAL A 17 2.64 8.22 7.15
CA VAL A 17 2.82 8.25 8.60
C VAL A 17 2.98 9.68 9.09
N ASP A 18 3.83 10.48 8.45
CA ASP A 18 4.09 11.86 8.83
C ASP A 18 2.84 12.74 8.72
N GLU A 19 2.08 12.63 7.63
CA GLU A 19 0.87 13.43 7.42
C GLU A 19 -0.26 13.06 8.38
N VAL A 20 -0.49 11.76 8.61
CA VAL A 20 -1.49 11.30 9.57
C VAL A 20 -1.12 11.75 10.99
N GLN A 21 0.16 11.63 11.36
CA GLN A 21 0.64 12.03 12.68
C GLN A 21 0.51 13.54 12.92
N LYS A 22 0.73 14.38 11.90
CA LYS A 22 0.49 15.84 12.00
C LYS A 22 -0.97 16.16 12.32
N VAL A 23 -1.92 15.47 11.70
CA VAL A 23 -3.36 15.69 11.95
C VAL A 23 -3.74 15.31 13.38
N TYR A 24 -3.31 14.15 13.88
CA TYR A 24 -3.60 13.74 15.27
C TYR A 24 -2.94 14.67 16.30
N ARG A 25 -1.69 15.11 16.05
CA ARG A 25 -1.01 16.09 16.89
C ARG A 25 -1.74 17.43 16.93
N SER A 26 -2.27 17.90 15.79
CA SER A 26 -3.06 19.15 15.74
C SER A 26 -4.36 19.09 16.53
N GLN A 27 -4.91 17.88 16.73
CA GLN A 27 -6.12 17.64 17.53
C GLN A 27 -5.80 17.33 19.00
N GLY A 28 -4.53 17.37 19.40
CA GLY A 28 -4.10 17.06 20.77
C GLY A 28 -4.18 15.57 21.13
N VAL A 29 -4.32 14.68 20.16
CA VAL A 29 -4.42 13.24 20.37
C VAL A 29 -3.05 12.59 20.15
N SER A 30 -2.55 11.88 21.15
CA SER A 30 -1.33 11.07 21.02
C SER A 30 -1.66 9.68 20.46
N ILE A 31 -1.13 9.36 19.28
CA ILE A 31 -1.15 8.00 18.71
C ILE A 31 0.27 7.49 18.59
N ASN A 32 0.45 6.20 18.87
CA ASN A 32 1.72 5.51 18.67
C ASN A 32 1.94 5.27 17.17
N ASP A 33 3.12 5.66 16.68
CA ASP A 33 3.52 5.57 15.26
C ASP A 33 3.33 4.15 14.69
N LYS A 34 3.54 3.09 15.50
CA LYS A 34 3.37 1.69 15.07
C LYS A 34 1.95 1.38 14.58
N HIS A 35 0.93 2.01 15.15
CA HIS A 35 -0.45 1.82 14.68
C HIS A 35 -0.65 2.42 13.28
N ILE A 36 -0.10 3.60 13.06
CA ILE A 36 -0.18 4.30 11.77
C ILE A 36 0.64 3.54 10.73
N GLU A 37 1.82 3.04 11.09
CA GLU A 37 2.65 2.20 10.22
C GLU A 37 1.94 0.93 9.77
N ILE A 38 1.30 0.20 10.70
CA ILE A 38 0.57 -1.04 10.36
C ILE A 38 -0.57 -0.74 9.38
N ILE A 39 -1.30 0.36 9.58
CA ILE A 39 -2.38 0.78 8.69
C ILE A 39 -1.82 1.19 7.32
N ALA A 40 -0.77 2.01 7.28
CA ALA A 40 -0.13 2.44 6.04
C ALA A 40 0.43 1.24 5.25
N HIS A 41 0.97 0.24 5.94
CA HIS A 41 1.40 -1.02 5.35
C HIS A 41 0.23 -1.77 4.70
N GLN A 42 -0.90 -1.89 5.41
CA GLN A 42 -2.11 -2.56 4.90
C GLN A 42 -2.72 -1.82 3.69
N MET A 43 -2.65 -0.50 3.67
CA MET A 43 -3.11 0.32 2.53
C MET A 43 -2.29 0.07 1.26
N LEU A 44 -1.01 -0.29 1.40
CA LEU A 44 -0.07 -0.56 0.30
C LEU A 44 0.06 -2.06 -0.01
N ALA A 45 -0.72 -2.92 0.64
CA ALA A 45 -0.66 -4.37 0.48
C ALA A 45 -1.39 -4.89 -0.77
N LYS A 46 -2.36 -4.12 -1.30
CA LYS A 46 -3.12 -4.53 -2.48
C LYS A 46 -2.53 -3.94 -3.76
N VAL A 47 -2.52 -4.75 -4.81
CA VAL A 47 -2.14 -4.35 -6.17
C VAL A 47 -3.37 -4.43 -7.07
N ARG A 48 -3.44 -3.53 -8.05
CA ARG A 48 -4.44 -3.60 -9.12
C ARG A 48 -3.82 -4.35 -10.29
N ILE A 49 -4.57 -5.29 -10.86
CA ILE A 49 -4.14 -6.02 -12.04
C ILE A 49 -4.41 -5.16 -13.28
N ASP A 50 -3.35 -4.82 -14.01
CA ASP A 50 -3.49 -4.09 -15.28
C ASP A 50 -3.79 -5.05 -16.45
N SER A 51 -3.09 -6.19 -16.50
CA SER A 51 -3.27 -7.24 -17.52
C SER A 51 -3.23 -8.63 -16.90
N SER A 52 -4.09 -9.53 -17.39
CA SER A 52 -4.21 -10.91 -16.90
C SER A 52 -3.06 -11.82 -17.39
N GLY A 53 -2.46 -11.54 -18.55
CA GLY A 53 -1.47 -12.42 -19.16
C GLY A 53 -1.97 -13.86 -19.28
N ASP A 54 -1.15 -14.81 -18.85
CA ASP A 54 -1.44 -16.26 -18.80
C ASP A 54 -2.03 -16.70 -17.44
N THR A 55 -2.37 -15.75 -16.56
CA THR A 55 -3.00 -16.02 -15.26
C THR A 55 -4.53 -15.94 -15.36
N GLU A 56 -5.24 -16.54 -14.39
CA GLU A 56 -6.70 -16.42 -14.28
C GLU A 56 -7.19 -15.10 -13.66
N LEU A 57 -6.29 -14.15 -13.40
CA LEU A 57 -6.61 -12.87 -12.75
C LEU A 57 -7.41 -11.96 -13.68
N LEU A 58 -8.36 -11.20 -13.13
CA LEU A 58 -9.16 -10.25 -13.91
C LEU A 58 -8.49 -8.87 -13.95
N SER A 59 -8.48 -8.24 -15.13
CA SER A 59 -8.04 -6.84 -15.22
C SER A 59 -8.94 -5.93 -14.37
N GLY A 60 -8.32 -5.04 -13.60
CA GLY A 60 -8.99 -4.17 -12.63
C GLY A 60 -9.21 -4.79 -11.24
N GLU A 61 -8.96 -6.08 -11.07
CA GLU A 61 -9.06 -6.76 -9.78
C GLU A 61 -8.04 -6.21 -8.77
N LEU A 62 -8.46 -6.10 -7.50
CA LEU A 62 -7.59 -5.74 -6.38
C LEU A 62 -7.25 -6.98 -5.56
N ILE A 63 -6.06 -7.52 -5.78
CA ILE A 63 -5.55 -8.70 -5.09
C ILE A 63 -4.44 -8.32 -4.11
N ASP A 64 -4.24 -9.13 -3.07
CA ASP A 64 -3.08 -9.01 -2.19
C ASP A 64 -1.79 -9.25 -2.98
N ARG A 65 -0.78 -8.43 -2.73
CA ARG A 65 0.50 -8.50 -3.44
C ARG A 65 1.19 -9.86 -3.30
N PHE A 66 1.16 -10.48 -2.12
CA PHE A 66 1.82 -11.77 -1.93
C PHE A 66 1.13 -12.86 -2.75
N HIS A 67 -0.20 -12.80 -2.83
CA HIS A 67 -0.97 -13.71 -3.68
C HIS A 67 -0.70 -13.46 -5.17
N TYR A 68 -0.57 -12.20 -5.59
CA TYR A 68 -0.14 -11.86 -6.94
C TYR A 68 1.25 -12.43 -7.29
N GLU A 69 2.24 -12.26 -6.41
CA GLU A 69 3.59 -12.79 -6.58
C GLU A 69 3.59 -14.34 -6.64
N ASP A 70 2.79 -15.00 -5.80
CA ASP A 70 2.63 -16.47 -5.80
C ASP A 70 1.98 -17.00 -7.09
N ILE A 71 0.98 -16.30 -7.64
CA ILE A 71 0.35 -16.69 -8.91
C ILE A 71 1.35 -16.54 -10.05
N ASN A 72 2.03 -15.39 -10.11
CA ASN A 72 3.01 -15.13 -11.15
C ASN A 72 4.21 -16.09 -11.09
N ALA A 73 4.60 -16.58 -9.91
CA ALA A 73 5.69 -17.55 -9.77
C ALA A 73 5.33 -18.98 -10.23
N LYS A 74 4.03 -19.27 -10.41
CA LYS A 74 3.53 -20.60 -10.84
C LYS A 74 3.34 -20.71 -12.35
N VAL A 75 3.44 -19.61 -13.08
CA VAL A 75 3.31 -19.51 -14.54
C VAL A 75 4.69 -19.35 -15.15
#